data_AF-A0A7S2XCP3-F1
#
_entry.id   AF-A0A7S2XCP3-F1
#
_cell.length_a   1.000
_cell.length_b   1.000
_cell.length_c   1.000
_cell.angle_alpha   90.00
_cell.angle_beta   90.00
_cell.angle_gamma   90.00
#
_symmetry.space_group_name_H-M   'P 1'
#
loop_
_entity.id
_entity.type
_entity.pdbx_description
1 polymer ?
#
loop_
_entity_poly.entity_id
_entity_poly.type
_entity_poly.pdbx_seq_one_letter_code
_entity_poly.pdbx_strand_id
1 'polypeptide(L)'
;MSVIHITSESQFEYFLKKGVVVVDFFAEWCGPCKGIAAAFAQLAETYKPVKFLKVDVDQQRAIAAKHEIKSMPTFKYFRDGTLTHTLNGANPQLLHSWVSAEVAAYEGAGRLAKGSKVQIHSLSSASVNGHVGTIVGHAGKYERYVVEYTLEDGETKKKSGIQEKNLRQILDLVVAGIEIQGTAEYNESTRKYQVTKLGEKKAIEVEVSNLKLPKDCRARVVGLSKAPQFNGNMVKVLDAADATDGRYPVVFAHGKKAKLKPDNIRII
;
A
#
# COMPACT_ATOMS: atom_id res chain seq x y z
N MET A 1 17.52 10.18 5.50
CA MET A 1 17.92 8.94 6.21
C MET A 1 18.97 8.30 5.36
N SER A 2 20.00 7.73 5.98
CA SER A 2 21.12 7.13 5.28
C SER A 2 20.72 5.84 4.58
N VAL A 3 21.50 5.50 3.56
CA VAL A 3 21.58 4.16 2.98
C VAL A 3 21.95 3.15 4.08
N ILE A 4 21.29 1.99 4.09
CA ILE A 4 21.47 0.96 5.11
C ILE A 4 22.34 -0.16 4.54
N HIS A 5 23.48 -0.41 5.17
CA HIS A 5 24.34 -1.53 4.82
C HIS A 5 23.85 -2.81 5.48
N ILE A 6 23.68 -3.86 4.68
CA ILE A 6 23.20 -5.15 5.14
C ILE A 6 24.36 -6.01 5.63
N THR A 7 24.24 -6.51 6.85
CA THR A 7 25.26 -7.30 7.53
C THR A 7 24.82 -8.74 7.81
N SER A 8 23.54 -9.07 7.62
CA SER A 8 23.00 -10.42 7.81
C SER A 8 21.74 -10.67 6.99
N GLU A 9 21.43 -11.94 6.72
CA GLU A 9 20.20 -12.34 6.01
C GLU A 9 18.94 -11.97 6.81
N SER A 10 18.94 -12.15 8.14
CA SER A 10 17.80 -11.79 8.99
C SER A 10 17.45 -10.30 8.92
N GLN A 11 18.46 -9.43 8.86
CA GLN A 11 18.27 -7.99 8.70
C GLN A 11 17.70 -7.66 7.32
N PHE A 12 18.22 -8.31 6.28
CA PHE A 12 17.73 -8.16 4.91
C PHE A 12 16.24 -8.52 4.80
N GLU A 13 15.88 -9.71 5.26
CA GLU A 13 14.50 -10.20 5.27
C GLU A 13 13.57 -9.31 6.08
N TYR A 14 14.04 -8.77 7.23
CA TYR A 14 13.28 -7.83 8.02
C TYR A 14 12.89 -6.58 7.23
N PHE A 15 13.84 -5.97 6.51
CA PHE A 15 13.57 -4.75 5.74
C PHE A 15 12.66 -5.00 4.54
N LEU A 16 12.73 -6.18 3.92
CA LEU A 16 11.88 -6.50 2.78
C LEU A 16 10.40 -6.61 3.13
N LYS A 17 10.04 -6.97 4.38
CA LYS A 17 8.65 -7.30 4.77
C LYS A 17 7.59 -6.24 4.45
N LYS A 18 7.95 -4.95 4.47
CA LYS A 18 6.95 -3.88 4.35
C LYS A 18 7.54 -2.64 3.68
N GLY A 19 6.74 -2.03 2.81
CA GLY A 19 7.08 -0.80 2.13
C GLY A 19 7.80 -1.04 0.82
N VAL A 20 8.24 0.06 0.22
CA VAL A 20 9.12 0.05 -0.95
C VAL A 20 10.56 -0.03 -0.48
N VAL A 21 11.30 -0.99 -1.02
CA VAL A 21 12.71 -1.20 -0.73
C VAL A 21 13.48 -1.27 -2.04
N VAL A 22 14.61 -0.58 -2.11
CA VAL A 22 15.52 -0.61 -3.25
C VAL A 22 16.87 -1.08 -2.73
N VAL A 23 17.38 -2.15 -3.33
CA VAL A 23 18.62 -2.80 -2.91
C VAL A 23 19.66 -2.62 -4.00
N ASP A 24 20.80 -2.01 -3.66
CA ASP A 24 22.02 -1.95 -4.49
C ASP A 24 22.94 -3.11 -4.12
N PHE A 25 23.06 -4.08 -5.03
CA PHE A 25 24.04 -5.16 -4.95
C PHE A 25 25.34 -4.70 -5.63
N PHE A 26 26.38 -4.51 -4.83
CA PHE A 26 27.64 -3.89 -5.24
C PHE A 26 28.85 -4.69 -4.78
N ALA A 27 30.04 -4.30 -5.24
CA ALA A 27 31.32 -4.77 -4.73
C ALA A 27 32.32 -3.59 -4.66
N GLU A 28 33.30 -3.66 -3.76
CA GLU A 28 34.28 -2.56 -3.56
C GLU A 28 35.20 -2.32 -4.77
N TRP A 29 35.49 -3.39 -5.51
CA TRP A 29 36.30 -3.37 -6.73
C TRP A 29 35.50 -2.96 -7.98
N CYS A 30 34.18 -2.78 -7.87
CA CYS A 30 33.31 -2.45 -8.99
C CYS A 30 33.37 -0.95 -9.35
N GLY A 31 34.06 -0.61 -10.44
CA GLY A 31 34.14 0.76 -10.97
C GLY A 31 32.78 1.41 -11.24
N PRO A 32 31.86 0.77 -12.00
CA PRO A 32 30.53 1.33 -12.26
C PRO A 32 29.69 1.58 -10.99
N CYS A 33 29.88 0.76 -9.94
CA CYS A 33 29.20 0.93 -8.66
C CYS A 33 29.57 2.26 -7.99
N LYS A 34 30.84 2.67 -8.09
CA LYS A 34 31.31 3.96 -7.57
C LYS A 34 30.66 5.14 -8.30
N GLY A 35 30.47 5.01 -9.62
CA GLY A 35 29.85 6.06 -10.44
C GLY A 35 28.39 6.35 -10.11
N ILE A 36 27.61 5.33 -9.70
CA ILE A 36 26.18 5.48 -9.39
C ILE A 36 25.88 5.70 -7.90
N ALA A 37 26.85 5.47 -7.02
CA ALA A 37 26.68 5.56 -5.57
C ALA A 37 26.10 6.91 -5.09
N ALA A 38 26.54 8.02 -5.68
CA ALA A 38 26.05 9.36 -5.34
C ALA A 38 24.57 9.53 -5.69
N ALA A 39 24.14 9.04 -6.87
CA ALA A 39 22.74 9.10 -7.29
C ALA A 39 21.85 8.24 -6.37
N PHE A 40 22.33 7.05 -5.97
CA PHE A 40 21.60 6.19 -5.05
C PHE A 40 21.44 6.83 -3.65
N ALA A 41 22.50 7.46 -3.13
CA ALA A 41 22.44 8.18 -1.86
C ALA A 41 21.47 9.38 -1.91
N GLN A 42 21.48 10.15 -3.00
CA GLN A 42 20.56 11.27 -3.20
C GLN A 42 19.09 10.81 -3.23
N LEU A 43 18.81 9.67 -3.85
CA LEU A 43 17.48 9.06 -3.84
C LEU A 43 17.04 8.67 -2.43
N ALA A 44 17.95 8.13 -1.61
CA ALA A 44 17.69 7.79 -0.20
C ALA A 44 17.35 9.00 0.67
N GLU A 45 17.93 10.17 0.36
CA GLU A 45 17.59 11.42 1.02
C GLU A 45 16.23 11.97 0.58
N THR A 46 15.95 11.85 -0.71
CA THR A 46 14.72 12.37 -1.36
C THR A 46 13.49 11.56 -0.96
N TYR A 47 13.56 10.23 -1.07
CA TYR A 47 12.45 9.31 -0.86
C TYR A 47 12.50 8.66 0.52
N LYS A 48 12.30 9.46 1.58
CA LYS A 48 12.35 8.98 2.97
C LYS A 48 11.45 7.79 3.33
N PRO A 49 10.26 7.59 2.72
CA PRO A 49 9.45 6.40 2.97
C PRO A 49 10.06 5.11 2.41
N VAL A 50 10.97 5.21 1.44
CA VAL A 50 11.63 4.07 0.80
C VAL A 50 12.86 3.66 1.61
N LYS A 51 13.07 2.35 1.75
CA LYS A 51 14.32 1.82 2.31
C LYS A 51 15.33 1.60 1.21
N PHE A 52 16.49 2.22 1.34
CA PHE A 52 17.62 2.02 0.42
C PHE A 52 18.66 1.16 1.11
N LEU A 53 18.87 -0.04 0.59
CA LEU A 53 19.77 -1.04 1.15
C LEU A 53 20.98 -1.21 0.25
N LYS A 54 22.14 -1.47 0.85
CA LYS A 54 23.35 -1.90 0.14
C LYS A 54 23.76 -3.27 0.60
N VAL A 55 24.00 -4.15 -0.36
CA VAL A 55 24.46 -5.52 -0.14
C VAL A 55 25.79 -5.68 -0.88
N ASP A 56 26.86 -5.84 -0.11
CA ASP A 56 28.15 -6.24 -0.67
C ASP A 56 28.09 -7.73 -1.02
N VAL A 57 28.26 -8.05 -2.30
CA VAL A 57 28.14 -9.42 -2.80
C VAL A 57 29.27 -10.34 -2.31
N ASP A 58 30.43 -9.78 -1.95
CA ASP A 58 31.58 -10.55 -1.45
C ASP A 58 31.37 -10.93 0.03
N GLN A 59 30.72 -10.04 0.80
CA GLN A 59 30.42 -10.25 2.22
C GLN A 59 29.12 -11.02 2.45
N GLN A 60 28.11 -10.81 1.60
CA GLN A 60 26.76 -11.37 1.73
C GLN A 60 26.46 -12.36 0.60
N ARG A 61 27.36 -13.33 0.39
CA ARG A 61 27.30 -14.29 -0.73
C ARG A 61 26.00 -15.09 -0.79
N ALA A 62 25.46 -15.49 0.36
CA ALA A 62 24.19 -16.22 0.44
C ALA A 62 23.02 -15.39 -0.09
N ILE A 63 22.94 -14.11 0.29
CA ILE A 63 21.92 -13.17 -0.19
C ILE A 63 22.11 -12.95 -1.70
N ALA A 64 23.34 -12.71 -2.15
CA ALA A 64 23.64 -12.51 -3.57
C ALA A 64 23.24 -13.74 -4.43
N ALA A 65 23.54 -14.95 -3.96
CA ALA A 65 23.16 -16.20 -4.63
C ALA A 65 21.63 -16.39 -4.67
N LYS A 66 20.95 -16.20 -3.53
CA LYS A 66 19.48 -16.32 -3.42
C LYS A 66 18.75 -15.34 -4.34
N HIS A 67 19.32 -14.15 -4.54
CA HIS A 67 18.81 -13.14 -5.45
C HIS A 67 19.43 -13.20 -6.84
N GLU A 68 20.14 -14.27 -7.20
CA GLU A 68 20.65 -14.52 -8.56
C GLU A 68 21.48 -13.36 -9.13
N ILE A 69 22.32 -12.74 -8.29
CA ILE A 69 23.15 -11.61 -8.71
C ILE A 69 24.31 -12.12 -9.58
N LYS A 70 24.35 -11.67 -10.83
CA LYS A 70 25.34 -12.09 -11.85
C LYS A 70 26.29 -10.98 -12.28
N SER A 71 25.96 -9.73 -11.95
CA SER A 71 26.74 -8.55 -12.33
C SER A 71 26.53 -7.43 -11.33
N MET A 72 27.50 -6.53 -11.20
CA MET A 72 27.38 -5.36 -10.33
C MET A 72 27.60 -4.06 -11.12
N PRO A 73 26.88 -2.97 -10.79
CA PRO A 73 25.80 -2.96 -9.81
C PRO A 73 24.55 -3.66 -10.36
N THR A 74 23.79 -4.30 -9.49
CA THR A 74 22.42 -4.74 -9.78
C THR A 74 21.51 -4.13 -8.74
N PHE A 75 20.45 -3.45 -9.19
CA PHE A 75 19.43 -2.92 -8.29
C PHE A 75 18.19 -3.79 -8.33
N LYS A 76 17.67 -4.16 -7.16
CA LYS A 76 16.39 -4.86 -7.04
C LYS A 76 15.41 -4.02 -6.25
N TYR A 77 14.18 -3.97 -6.76
CA TYR A 77 13.09 -3.20 -6.19
C TYR A 77 12.09 -4.18 -5.59
N PHE A 78 11.73 -3.95 -4.34
CA PHE A 78 10.79 -4.77 -3.62
C PHE A 78 9.65 -3.92 -3.11
N ARG A 79 8.49 -4.55 -3.02
CA ARG A 79 7.29 -4.00 -2.43
C ARG A 79 6.64 -5.06 -1.56
N ASP A 80 6.59 -4.82 -0.26
CA ASP A 80 6.06 -5.77 0.73
C ASP A 80 6.61 -7.20 0.51
N GLY A 81 7.92 -7.30 0.33
CA GLY A 81 8.66 -8.55 0.12
C GLY A 81 8.62 -9.08 -1.32
N THR A 82 7.77 -8.54 -2.19
CA THR A 82 7.67 -8.98 -3.58
C THR A 82 8.64 -8.20 -4.47
N LEU A 83 9.50 -8.92 -5.21
CA LEU A 83 10.35 -8.32 -6.25
C LEU A 83 9.50 -7.74 -7.38
N THR A 84 9.63 -6.44 -7.66
CA THR A 84 8.88 -5.72 -8.71
C THR A 84 9.74 -5.46 -9.94
N HIS A 85 10.99 -5.04 -9.75
CA HIS A 85 11.92 -4.72 -10.84
C HIS A 85 13.34 -5.18 -10.53
N THR A 86 14.11 -5.46 -11.59
CA THR A 86 15.55 -5.69 -11.52
C THR A 86 16.21 -4.81 -12.59
N LEU A 87 17.14 -3.96 -12.16
CA LEU A 87 17.94 -3.09 -13.03
C LEU A 87 19.39 -3.59 -12.98
N ASN A 88 19.90 -4.07 -14.11
CA ASN A 88 21.30 -4.45 -14.22
C ASN A 88 22.12 -3.28 -14.77
N GLY A 89 23.28 -3.02 -14.15
CA GLY A 89 24.20 -1.97 -14.57
C GLY A 89 23.89 -0.59 -14.00
N ALA A 90 24.85 0.31 -14.17
CA ALA A 90 24.77 1.68 -13.67
C ALA A 90 23.94 2.57 -14.61
N ASN A 91 22.64 2.74 -14.32
CA ASN A 91 21.76 3.65 -15.06
C ASN A 91 20.99 4.57 -14.09
N PRO A 92 21.50 5.79 -13.80
CA PRO A 92 20.89 6.71 -12.84
C PRO A 92 19.47 7.16 -13.22
N GLN A 93 19.19 7.35 -14.51
CA GLN A 93 17.88 7.80 -14.99
C GLN A 93 16.82 6.74 -14.77
N LEU A 94 17.09 5.49 -15.16
CA LEU A 94 16.19 4.37 -14.89
C LEU A 94 16.05 4.13 -13.40
N LEU A 95 17.16 4.17 -12.65
CA LEU A 95 17.16 4.03 -11.20
C LEU A 95 16.17 5.00 -10.56
N HIS A 96 16.27 6.30 -10.87
CA HIS A 96 15.35 7.33 -10.37
C HIS A 96 13.90 7.10 -10.85
N SER A 97 13.70 6.87 -12.14
CA SER A 97 12.35 6.71 -12.70
C SER A 97 11.57 5.56 -12.07
N TRP A 98 12.25 4.44 -11.79
CA TRP A 98 11.63 3.28 -11.17
C TRP A 98 11.43 3.46 -9.67
N VAL A 99 12.31 4.19 -8.96
CA VAL A 99 12.00 4.59 -7.57
C VAL A 99 10.74 5.43 -7.52
N SER A 100 10.64 6.44 -8.40
CA SER A 100 9.46 7.30 -8.47
C SER A 100 8.20 6.50 -8.81
N ALA A 101 8.27 5.59 -9.77
CA ALA A 101 7.17 4.71 -10.14
C ALA A 101 6.79 3.78 -8.99
N GLU A 102 7.74 3.14 -8.31
CA GLU A 102 7.47 2.25 -7.17
C GLU A 102 6.81 3.01 -6.02
N VAL A 103 7.27 4.22 -5.72
CA VAL A 103 6.64 5.09 -4.73
C VAL A 103 5.23 5.47 -5.17
N ALA A 104 5.05 6.02 -6.37
CA ALA A 104 3.72 6.42 -6.86
C ALA A 104 2.73 5.23 -6.88
N ALA A 105 3.23 4.05 -7.23
CA ALA A 105 2.48 2.82 -7.28
C ALA A 105 2.13 2.31 -5.87
N TYR A 106 3.06 2.34 -4.91
CA TYR A 106 2.83 1.97 -3.51
C TYR A 106 1.93 2.99 -2.80
N GLU A 107 2.05 4.26 -3.16
CA GLU A 107 1.18 5.33 -2.71
C GLU A 107 -0.21 5.28 -3.37
N GLY A 108 -0.32 4.75 -4.59
CA GLY A 108 -1.55 4.68 -5.39
C GLY A 108 -2.48 3.52 -5.02
N ALA A 109 -1.95 2.41 -4.50
CA ALA A 109 -2.75 1.36 -3.88
C ALA A 109 -2.37 1.24 -2.41
N GLY A 110 -3.21 1.78 -1.55
CA GLY A 110 -2.88 1.97 -0.14
C GLY A 110 -3.20 3.36 0.40
N ARG A 111 -3.79 4.26 -0.41
CA ARG A 111 -4.32 5.55 0.06
C ARG A 111 -5.76 5.74 -0.33
N LEU A 112 -6.52 6.40 0.54
CA LEU A 112 -7.87 6.86 0.22
C LEU A 112 -7.76 7.79 -0.98
N ALA A 113 -8.29 7.35 -2.12
CA ALA A 113 -8.21 8.12 -3.36
C ALA A 113 -8.92 9.47 -3.18
N LYS A 114 -8.50 10.49 -3.93
CA LYS A 114 -9.28 11.73 -4.03
C LYS A 114 -10.71 11.38 -4.47
N GLY A 115 -11.71 11.94 -3.82
CA GLY A 115 -13.12 11.58 -4.00
C GLY A 115 -13.63 10.50 -3.04
N SER A 116 -12.75 9.80 -2.30
CA SER A 116 -13.20 8.82 -1.31
C SER A 116 -13.99 9.50 -0.20
N LYS A 117 -15.16 8.94 0.12
CA LYS A 117 -15.94 9.35 1.30
C LYS A 117 -15.32 8.74 2.55
N VAL A 118 -15.20 9.56 3.60
CA VAL A 118 -14.55 9.18 4.84
C VAL A 118 -15.27 9.79 6.04
N GLN A 119 -15.21 9.10 7.17
CA GLN A 119 -15.56 9.68 8.46
C GLN A 119 -14.27 10.00 9.23
N ILE A 120 -14.19 11.22 9.74
CA ILE A 120 -13.08 11.68 10.58
C ILE A 120 -13.29 11.16 12.00
N HIS A 121 -12.27 10.59 12.62
CA HIS A 121 -12.36 10.12 14.00
C HIS A 121 -11.03 10.23 14.76
N SER A 122 -11.14 10.18 16.09
CA SER A 122 -10.01 10.08 17.01
C SER A 122 -8.94 11.18 16.83
N LEU A 123 -9.32 12.36 16.35
CA LEU A 123 -8.47 13.56 16.39
C LEU A 123 -8.49 14.19 17.78
N SER A 124 -7.40 14.85 18.17
CA SER A 124 -7.34 15.68 19.36
C SER A 124 -8.32 16.86 19.31
N SER A 125 -8.60 17.36 18.11
CA SER A 125 -9.64 18.37 17.86
C SER A 125 -11.01 17.70 17.79
N ALA A 126 -11.66 17.52 18.94
CA ALA A 126 -12.93 16.79 19.05
C ALA A 126 -14.06 17.34 18.16
N SER A 127 -14.06 18.65 17.89
CA SER A 127 -15.08 19.33 17.06
C SER A 127 -15.23 18.81 15.63
N VAL A 128 -14.22 18.10 15.11
CA VAL A 128 -14.24 17.57 13.73
C VAL A 128 -14.53 16.06 13.72
N ASN A 129 -14.41 15.37 14.86
CA ASN A 129 -14.68 13.93 14.94
C ASN A 129 -16.17 13.66 14.66
N GLY A 130 -16.45 12.58 13.93
CA GLY A 130 -17.79 12.17 13.51
C GLY A 130 -18.22 12.73 12.15
N HIS A 131 -17.63 13.83 11.70
CA HIS A 131 -17.96 14.43 10.41
C HIS A 131 -17.60 13.51 9.25
N VAL A 132 -18.52 13.43 8.28
CA VAL A 132 -18.33 12.73 7.02
C VAL A 132 -17.93 13.74 5.96
N GLY A 133 -16.92 13.41 5.19
CA GLY A 133 -16.39 14.28 4.15
C GLY A 133 -15.77 13.51 3.01
N THR A 134 -15.19 14.25 2.08
CA THR A 134 -14.52 13.74 0.88
C THR A 134 -13.04 14.06 0.93
N ILE A 135 -12.21 13.11 0.55
CA ILE A 135 -10.77 13.34 0.38
C ILE A 135 -10.55 14.26 -0.83
N VAL A 136 -9.99 15.45 -0.60
CA VAL A 136 -9.72 16.43 -1.67
C VAL A 136 -8.24 16.59 -1.97
N GLY A 137 -7.36 16.11 -1.08
CA GLY A 137 -5.92 16.15 -1.27
C GLY A 137 -5.17 15.22 -0.33
N HIS A 138 -3.92 14.92 -0.69
CA HIS A 138 -3.00 14.13 0.11
C HIS A 138 -1.57 14.65 -0.06
N ALA A 139 -0.89 14.93 1.05
CA ALA A 139 0.51 15.35 1.06
C ALA A 139 1.42 14.11 1.19
N GLY A 140 1.90 13.59 0.06
CA GLY A 140 2.74 12.38 -0.05
C GLY A 140 3.87 12.30 0.98
N LYS A 141 4.65 13.39 1.10
CA LYS A 141 5.82 13.48 1.99
C LYS A 141 5.51 13.22 3.48
N TYR A 142 4.29 13.50 3.93
CA TYR A 142 3.92 13.43 5.34
C TYR A 142 2.78 12.45 5.64
N GLU A 143 2.24 11.80 4.61
CA GLU A 143 1.07 10.92 4.70
C GLU A 143 -0.13 11.58 5.39
N ARG A 144 -0.41 12.82 4.97
CA ARG A 144 -1.48 13.64 5.55
C ARG A 144 -2.53 13.95 4.51
N TYR A 145 -3.78 13.66 4.85
CA TYR A 145 -4.96 13.92 4.04
C TYR A 145 -5.54 15.31 4.31
N VAL A 146 -6.26 15.80 3.30
CA VAL A 146 -7.16 16.93 3.41
C VAL A 146 -8.56 16.41 3.14
N VAL A 147 -9.43 16.56 4.14
CA VAL A 147 -10.85 16.22 4.05
C VAL A 147 -11.66 17.49 3.95
N GLU A 148 -12.51 17.55 2.95
CA GLU A 148 -13.57 18.55 2.82
C GLU A 148 -14.87 17.97 3.38
N TYR A 149 -15.51 18.66 4.31
CA TYR A 149 -16.73 18.20 4.97
C TYR A 149 -17.71 19.37 5.13
N THR A 150 -19.00 19.04 5.16
CA THR A 150 -20.08 20.03 5.25
C THR A 150 -20.68 20.00 6.64
N LEU A 151 -20.91 21.17 7.21
CA LEU A 151 -21.57 21.37 8.50
C LEU A 151 -23.10 21.37 8.36
N GLU A 152 -23.82 21.33 9.48
CA GLU A 152 -25.29 21.32 9.51
C GLU A 152 -25.92 22.59 8.89
N ASP A 153 -25.20 23.71 8.92
CA ASP A 153 -25.60 24.99 8.31
C ASP A 153 -25.32 25.07 6.79
N GLY A 154 -24.79 24.00 6.19
CA GLY A 154 -24.40 23.93 4.79
C GLY A 154 -23.02 24.52 4.47
N GLU A 155 -22.29 25.05 5.46
CA GLU A 155 -20.95 25.56 5.27
C GLU A 155 -19.96 24.41 5.01
N THR A 156 -19.11 24.55 3.99
CA THR A 156 -18.09 23.55 3.67
C THR A 156 -16.74 23.96 4.25
N LYS A 157 -16.13 23.09 5.06
CA LYS A 157 -14.82 23.30 5.69
C LYS A 157 -13.80 22.26 5.23
N LYS A 158 -12.52 22.63 5.31
CA LYS A 158 -11.40 21.75 5.02
C LYS A 158 -10.58 21.51 6.28
N LYS A 159 -10.35 20.24 6.61
CA LYS A 159 -9.37 19.84 7.62
C LYS A 159 -8.19 19.18 6.94
N SER A 160 -7.03 19.85 7.03
CA SER A 160 -5.76 19.32 6.56
C SER A 160 -5.00 18.64 7.70
N GLY A 161 -3.97 17.88 7.33
CA GLY A 161 -3.04 17.30 8.29
C GLY A 161 -3.51 15.99 8.93
N ILE A 162 -4.60 15.39 8.42
CA ILE A 162 -5.20 14.20 9.00
C ILE A 162 -4.39 12.96 8.62
N GLN A 163 -4.02 12.13 9.60
CA GLN A 163 -3.38 10.84 9.33
C GLN A 163 -4.42 9.81 8.89
N GLU A 164 -4.03 8.81 8.11
CA GLU A 164 -4.95 7.77 7.65
C GLU A 164 -5.68 7.05 8.78
N LYS A 165 -4.99 6.77 9.90
CA LYS A 165 -5.57 6.12 11.09
C LYS A 165 -6.74 6.88 11.74
N ASN A 166 -6.94 8.14 11.33
CA ASN A 166 -8.01 9.02 11.79
C ASN A 166 -9.13 9.16 10.76
N LEU A 167 -9.11 8.32 9.72
CA LEU A 167 -10.09 8.27 8.65
C LEU A 167 -10.62 6.84 8.54
N ARG A 168 -11.94 6.69 8.61
CA ARG A 168 -12.62 5.47 8.21
C ARG A 168 -13.24 5.66 6.86
N GLN A 169 -13.00 4.74 5.92
CA GLN A 169 -13.65 4.82 4.61
C GLN A 169 -15.15 4.55 4.76
N ILE A 170 -15.98 5.43 4.18
CA ILE A 170 -17.41 5.19 4.01
C ILE A 170 -17.61 4.53 2.66
N LEU A 171 -18.25 3.38 2.68
CA LEU A 171 -18.46 2.51 1.54
C LEU A 171 -19.96 2.38 1.28
N ASP A 172 -20.31 2.37 -0.01
CA ASP A 172 -21.63 1.93 -0.47
C ASP A 172 -21.60 0.39 -0.51
N LEU A 173 -22.12 -0.24 0.54
CA LEU A 173 -22.09 -1.69 0.74
C LEU A 173 -23.45 -2.28 0.40
N VAL A 174 -23.46 -3.51 -0.12
CA VAL A 174 -24.69 -4.31 -0.23
C VAL A 174 -24.58 -5.48 0.72
N VAL A 175 -25.45 -5.51 1.73
CA VAL A 175 -25.53 -6.57 2.74
C VAL A 175 -26.85 -7.29 2.57
N ALA A 176 -26.80 -8.58 2.20
CA ALA A 176 -28.00 -9.40 1.96
C ALA A 176 -29.03 -8.74 1.01
N GLY A 177 -28.55 -8.00 0.00
CA GLY A 177 -29.39 -7.31 -0.98
C GLY A 177 -29.84 -5.89 -0.59
N ILE A 178 -29.48 -5.42 0.61
CA ILE A 178 -29.82 -4.08 1.09
C ILE A 178 -28.61 -3.17 0.93
N GLU A 179 -28.80 -2.04 0.25
CA GLU A 179 -27.79 -0.99 0.14
C GLU A 179 -27.67 -0.20 1.45
N ILE A 180 -26.44 -0.09 1.95
CA ILE A 180 -26.13 0.67 3.14
C ILE A 180 -24.87 1.50 2.91
N GLN A 181 -24.88 2.74 3.39
CA GLN A 181 -23.66 3.52 3.53
C GLN A 181 -23.09 3.31 4.93
N GLY A 182 -21.82 2.94 5.02
CA GLY A 182 -21.22 2.63 6.32
C GLY A 182 -19.76 2.26 6.26
N THR A 183 -19.24 1.80 7.38
CA THR A 183 -17.88 1.25 7.52
C THR A 183 -17.96 -0.27 7.60
N ALA A 184 -16.95 -0.97 7.12
CA ALA A 184 -16.82 -2.42 7.27
C ALA A 184 -15.42 -2.76 7.78
N GLU A 185 -15.35 -3.42 8.93
CA GLU A 185 -14.10 -3.89 9.52
C GLU A 185 -14.14 -5.42 9.59
N TYR A 186 -13.09 -6.11 9.12
CA TYR A 186 -13.04 -7.57 9.18
C TYR A 186 -12.55 -8.05 10.55
N ASN A 187 -13.31 -8.95 11.17
CA ASN A 187 -12.96 -9.57 12.44
C ASN A 187 -12.31 -10.94 12.20
N GLU A 188 -11.02 -11.06 12.50
CA GLU A 188 -10.24 -12.30 12.31
C GLU A 188 -10.74 -13.47 13.17
N SER A 189 -11.28 -13.18 14.36
CA SER A 189 -11.74 -14.21 15.30
C SER A 189 -13.05 -14.86 14.87
N THR A 190 -14.01 -14.05 14.39
CA THR A 190 -15.31 -14.54 13.92
C THR A 190 -15.30 -14.87 12.43
N ARG A 191 -14.28 -14.41 11.69
CA ARG A 191 -14.16 -14.48 10.22
C ARG A 191 -15.31 -13.78 9.47
N LYS A 192 -15.89 -12.76 10.10
CA LYS A 192 -17.02 -11.97 9.58
C LYS A 192 -16.63 -10.50 9.48
N TYR A 193 -17.34 -9.77 8.63
CA TYR A 193 -17.29 -8.31 8.63
C TYR A 193 -18.24 -7.74 9.70
N GLN A 194 -17.74 -6.78 10.47
CA GLN A 194 -18.54 -5.91 11.29
C GLN A 194 -18.88 -4.66 10.48
N VAL A 195 -20.12 -4.59 10.01
CA VAL A 195 -20.60 -3.48 9.20
C VAL A 195 -21.39 -2.52 10.07
N THR A 196 -20.97 -1.26 10.11
CA THR A 196 -21.65 -0.21 10.87
C THR A 196 -22.26 0.78 9.90
N LYS A 197 -23.58 0.88 9.88
CA LYS A 197 -24.30 1.85 9.06
C LYS A 197 -24.01 3.27 9.55
N LEU A 198 -23.88 4.21 8.62
CA LEU A 198 -23.63 5.60 8.94
C LEU A 198 -24.73 6.16 9.86
N GLY A 199 -24.32 6.74 10.98
CA GLY A 199 -25.21 7.27 12.01
C GLY A 199 -25.64 6.26 13.09
N GLU A 200 -25.38 4.97 12.89
CA GLU A 200 -25.68 3.93 13.88
C GLU A 200 -24.44 3.59 14.73
N LYS A 201 -24.68 3.23 16.00
CA LYS A 201 -23.61 2.82 16.93
C LYS A 201 -23.35 1.31 16.94
N LYS A 202 -24.33 0.51 16.50
CA LYS A 202 -24.25 -0.95 16.53
C LYS A 202 -23.79 -1.46 15.18
N ALA A 203 -22.80 -2.34 15.19
CA ALA A 203 -22.39 -3.08 14.01
C ALA A 203 -23.27 -4.32 13.82
N ILE A 204 -23.42 -4.74 12.57
CA ILE A 204 -24.04 -6.01 12.18
C ILE A 204 -22.92 -6.93 11.70
N GLU A 205 -22.94 -8.19 12.11
CA GLU A 205 -22.00 -9.20 11.59
C GLU A 205 -22.49 -9.77 10.26
N VAL A 206 -21.61 -9.77 9.26
CA VAL A 206 -21.91 -10.15 7.89
C VAL A 206 -20.86 -11.16 7.42
N GLU A 207 -21.32 -12.28 6.87
CA GLU A 207 -20.45 -13.26 6.21
C GLU A 207 -19.74 -12.62 5.00
N VAL A 208 -18.50 -13.05 4.72
CA VAL A 208 -17.71 -12.52 3.60
C VAL A 208 -18.45 -12.64 2.26
N SER A 209 -19.20 -13.72 2.05
CA SER A 209 -20.00 -13.95 0.84
C SER A 209 -21.16 -12.95 0.66
N ASN A 210 -21.64 -12.37 1.76
CA ASN A 210 -22.82 -11.50 1.77
C ASN A 210 -22.46 -10.02 1.65
N LEU A 211 -21.16 -9.69 1.60
CA LEU A 211 -20.67 -8.33 1.43
C LEU A 211 -20.18 -8.12 0.00
N LYS A 212 -20.87 -7.25 -0.75
CA LYS A 212 -20.37 -6.80 -2.05
C LYS A 212 -19.41 -5.62 -1.89
N LEU A 213 -18.23 -5.73 -2.50
CA LEU A 213 -17.23 -4.67 -2.46
C LEU A 213 -17.56 -3.59 -3.50
N PRO A 214 -17.56 -2.30 -3.11
CA PRO A 214 -17.79 -1.23 -4.06
C PRO A 214 -16.57 -1.03 -4.96
N LYS A 215 -16.84 -0.43 -6.12
CA LYS A 215 -15.80 0.04 -7.03
C LYS A 215 -14.88 1.02 -6.33
N ASP A 216 -13.60 0.99 -6.70
CA ASP A 216 -12.53 1.82 -6.16
C ASP A 216 -12.22 1.60 -4.67
N CYS A 217 -12.86 0.62 -4.03
CA CYS A 217 -12.56 0.21 -2.66
C CYS A 217 -11.13 -0.34 -2.56
N ARG A 218 -10.47 -0.03 -1.46
CA ARG A 218 -9.17 -0.59 -1.14
C ARG A 218 -9.33 -1.89 -0.39
N ALA A 219 -8.45 -2.82 -0.69
CA ALA A 219 -8.42 -4.06 0.04
C ALA A 219 -7.01 -4.63 0.14
N ARG A 220 -6.84 -5.53 1.10
CA ARG A 220 -5.68 -6.39 1.26
C ARG A 220 -5.95 -7.74 0.64
N VAL A 221 -4.97 -8.28 -0.07
CA VAL A 221 -4.99 -9.67 -0.53
C VAL A 221 -4.65 -10.60 0.62
N VAL A 222 -5.42 -11.67 0.81
CA VAL A 222 -5.21 -12.65 1.87
C VAL A 222 -5.46 -14.08 1.39
N GLY A 223 -4.94 -15.08 2.10
CA GLY A 223 -5.33 -16.48 1.93
C GLY A 223 -5.01 -17.12 0.58
N LEU A 224 -4.12 -16.54 -0.24
CA LEU A 224 -3.65 -17.18 -1.47
C LEU A 224 -2.64 -18.27 -1.14
N SER A 225 -3.02 -19.54 -1.33
CA SER A 225 -2.14 -20.69 -1.12
C SER A 225 -1.18 -20.94 -2.28
N LYS A 226 -1.63 -20.73 -3.53
CA LYS A 226 -0.83 -20.94 -4.75
C LYS A 226 0.08 -19.76 -5.09
N ALA A 227 -0.16 -18.60 -4.50
CA ALA A 227 0.62 -17.39 -4.74
C ALA A 227 0.77 -16.57 -3.44
N PRO A 228 1.37 -17.17 -2.39
CA PRO A 228 1.41 -16.58 -1.05
C PRO A 228 2.22 -15.27 -1.00
N GLN A 229 3.12 -15.04 -1.94
CA GLN A 229 3.89 -13.81 -2.07
C GLN A 229 3.02 -12.57 -2.29
N PHE A 230 1.78 -12.72 -2.78
CA PHE A 230 0.86 -11.59 -2.94
C PHE A 230 -0.01 -11.34 -1.71
N ASN A 231 0.00 -12.23 -0.70
CA ASN A 231 -0.73 -12.00 0.54
C ASN A 231 -0.12 -10.81 1.29
N GLY A 232 -0.97 -9.94 1.84
CA GLY A 232 -0.55 -8.68 2.45
C GLY A 232 -0.55 -7.50 1.49
N ASN A 233 -0.45 -7.74 0.17
CA ASN A 233 -0.38 -6.67 -0.81
C ASN A 233 -1.70 -5.89 -0.87
N MET A 234 -1.56 -4.58 -1.03
CA MET A 234 -2.67 -3.68 -1.27
C MET A 234 -3.14 -3.75 -2.72
N VAL A 235 -4.46 -3.80 -2.88
CA VAL A 235 -5.13 -3.73 -4.17
C VAL A 235 -6.26 -2.72 -4.14
N LYS A 236 -6.62 -2.23 -5.32
CA LYS A 236 -7.83 -1.45 -5.56
C LYS A 236 -8.81 -2.30 -6.37
N VAL A 237 -10.05 -2.40 -5.88
CA VAL A 237 -11.16 -3.04 -6.60
C VAL A 237 -11.55 -2.17 -7.78
N LEU A 238 -11.51 -2.72 -8.99
CA LEU A 238 -11.77 -1.98 -10.22
C LEU A 238 -13.25 -1.92 -10.57
N ASP A 239 -14.01 -2.93 -10.19
CA ASP A 239 -15.43 -3.09 -10.50
C ASP A 239 -16.09 -4.12 -9.58
N ALA A 240 -17.40 -4.30 -9.73
CA ALA A 240 -18.16 -5.36 -9.09
C ALA A 240 -17.60 -6.75 -9.44
N ALA A 241 -17.96 -7.75 -8.62
CA ALA A 241 -17.61 -9.14 -8.88
C ALA A 241 -18.16 -9.58 -10.26
N ASP A 242 -17.32 -10.25 -11.04
CA ASP A 242 -17.69 -10.82 -12.33
C ASP A 242 -18.84 -11.81 -12.15
N ALA A 243 -19.92 -11.64 -12.92
CA ALA A 243 -21.12 -12.46 -12.81
C ALA A 243 -20.87 -13.95 -13.10
N THR A 244 -19.79 -14.27 -13.83
CA THR A 244 -19.49 -15.64 -14.27
C THR A 244 -18.79 -16.45 -13.20
N ASP A 245 -17.81 -15.86 -12.50
CA ASP A 245 -16.94 -16.56 -11.57
C ASP A 245 -16.94 -16.00 -10.14
N GLY A 246 -17.70 -14.93 -9.89
CA GLY A 246 -17.83 -14.26 -8.60
C GLY A 246 -16.56 -13.56 -8.12
N ARG A 247 -15.56 -13.36 -8.99
CA ARG A 247 -14.27 -12.76 -8.61
C ARG A 247 -14.26 -11.26 -8.88
N TYR A 248 -13.62 -10.52 -7.98
CA TYR A 248 -13.43 -9.09 -8.13
C TYR A 248 -12.21 -8.81 -9.03
N PRO A 249 -12.36 -7.98 -10.08
CA PRO A 249 -11.22 -7.45 -10.79
C PRO A 249 -10.51 -6.45 -9.87
N VAL A 250 -9.20 -6.64 -9.70
CA VAL A 250 -8.37 -5.79 -8.85
C VAL A 250 -7.13 -5.34 -9.59
N VAL A 251 -6.59 -4.20 -9.20
CA VAL A 251 -5.26 -3.75 -9.60
C VAL A 251 -4.36 -3.67 -8.37
N PHE A 252 -3.20 -4.31 -8.47
CA PHE A 252 -2.14 -4.17 -7.50
C PHE A 252 -1.51 -2.79 -7.60
N ALA A 253 -0.89 -2.39 -6.51
CA ALA A 253 -0.04 -1.21 -6.44
C ALA A 253 0.87 -1.07 -7.68
N HIS A 254 1.54 -2.15 -8.08
CA HIS A 254 2.47 -2.21 -9.22
C HIS A 254 1.78 -2.34 -10.60
N GLY A 255 0.50 -1.94 -10.72
CA GLY A 255 -0.25 -1.89 -11.98
C GLY A 255 -0.73 -3.23 -12.55
N LYS A 256 -0.25 -4.36 -12.02
CA LYS A 256 -0.73 -5.69 -12.44
C LYS A 256 -2.19 -5.84 -12.08
N LYS A 257 -2.98 -6.38 -13.01
CA LYS A 257 -4.38 -6.72 -12.79
C LYS A 257 -4.53 -8.20 -12.43
N ALA A 258 -5.52 -8.52 -11.61
CA ALA A 258 -5.90 -9.89 -11.28
C ALA A 258 -7.40 -10.00 -11.00
N LYS A 259 -7.91 -11.23 -10.92
CA LYS A 259 -9.26 -11.54 -10.43
C LYS A 259 -9.15 -12.35 -9.15
N LEU A 260 -9.70 -11.84 -8.05
CA LEU A 260 -9.60 -12.46 -6.72
C LEU A 260 -10.98 -12.88 -6.20
N LYS A 261 -11.05 -14.03 -5.52
CA LYS A 261 -12.27 -14.47 -4.84
C LYS A 261 -12.58 -13.56 -3.64
N PRO A 262 -13.85 -13.44 -3.21
CA PRO A 262 -14.22 -12.68 -2.01
C PRO A 262 -13.39 -13.08 -0.78
N ASP A 263 -13.15 -14.38 -0.59
CA ASP A 263 -12.36 -14.91 0.52
C ASP A 263 -10.89 -14.47 0.51
N ASN A 264 -10.36 -14.04 -0.64
CA ASN A 264 -8.99 -13.59 -0.79
C ASN A 264 -8.83 -12.07 -0.70
N ILE A 265 -9.86 -11.35 -0.31
CA ILE A 265 -9.89 -9.88 -0.27
C ILE A 265 -10.41 -9.42 1.10
N ARG A 266 -9.73 -8.44 1.71
CA ARG A 266 -10.16 -7.80 2.97
C ARG A 266 -10.20 -6.29 2.84
N ILE A 267 -11.38 -5.69 3.09
CA ILE A 267 -11.53 -4.23 3.17
C ILE A 267 -10.65 -3.70 4.31
N ILE A 268 -10.10 -2.49 4.14
CA ILE A 268 -9.32 -1.77 5.15
C ILE A 268 -9.97 -0.42 5.43
#